data_AF-A0A6J1N088-F1
#
_entry.id   AF-A0A6J1N088-F1
#
_cell.length_a   1.000
_cell.length_b   1.000
_cell.length_c   1.000
_cell.angle_alpha   90.00
_cell.angle_beta   90.00
_cell.angle_gamma   90.00
#
_symmetry.space_group_name_H-M   'P 1'
#
loop_
_entity.id
_entity.type
_entity.pdbx_description
1 polymer ?
#
loop_
_entity_poly.entity_id
_entity_poly.type
_entity_poly.pdbx_seq_one_letter_code
_entity_poly.pdbx_strand_id
1 'polypeptide(L)'
;MSANDAQAISQAYSTNGLTADKADPTWVNRCSQDLECLDLEEEQPLAQLSSIQTDKMTLFFTELLDHDRDDVICDQDFDNFFEKLAHFADWSTNSSEFHIMLEVKREFIEHFINPLPTKWAELPYYKRVCGPEAGGMAGRTTLEGWLARWALQLSEMKRFVDLPLYLQYLCKIVFHVIDRENMGEIRKPALAAFYRSVIGLSAKRIEEIIDTAYDRMTSNSYLILDYGTFVHCFTNWLMGKNPNGPGQWVLVPPKDALPQPPFPVDYSALNTEPAKLEPYAPDKKTNRHSVIV
;
A
#
# COMPACT_ATOMS: atom_id res chain seq x y z
N MET A 1 69.86 5.64 -28.18
CA MET A 1 69.12 5.07 -29.33
C MET A 1 67.77 4.62 -28.77
N SER A 2 66.73 5.44 -28.63
CA SER A 2 66.08 6.40 -29.54
C SER A 2 65.59 5.78 -30.85
N ALA A 3 64.29 5.92 -31.10
CA ALA A 3 63.60 6.28 -32.36
C ALA A 3 62.19 5.66 -32.30
N ASN A 4 61.22 6.37 -31.76
CA ASN A 4 60.34 7.30 -32.50
C ASN A 4 59.43 6.56 -33.49
N ASP A 5 58.16 6.49 -33.10
CA ASP A 5 57.02 7.08 -33.80
C ASP A 5 56.91 6.98 -35.32
N ALA A 6 55.67 6.74 -35.72
CA ALA A 6 55.07 7.27 -36.95
C ALA A 6 55.49 6.58 -38.25
N GLN A 7 54.80 5.48 -38.54
CA GLN A 7 54.12 5.37 -39.84
C GLN A 7 52.68 4.91 -39.61
N ALA A 8 51.87 5.90 -39.24
CA ALA A 8 50.47 5.91 -39.58
C ALA A 8 50.31 6.16 -41.10
N ILE A 9 49.12 5.80 -41.59
CA ILE A 9 48.41 6.35 -42.75
C ILE A 9 48.47 5.53 -44.05
N SER A 10 47.25 5.37 -44.59
CA SER A 10 46.93 5.15 -46.01
C SER A 10 47.10 3.69 -46.47
N GLN A 11 46.07 2.85 -46.50
CA GLN A 11 44.82 2.95 -47.28
C GLN A 11 44.09 1.60 -47.03
N ALA A 12 42.79 1.39 -47.12
CA ALA A 12 41.67 2.16 -47.62
C ALA A 12 40.41 1.31 -47.37
N TYR A 13 39.41 1.95 -46.76
CA TYR A 13 38.02 1.99 -47.20
C TYR A 13 37.15 0.72 -47.31
N SER A 14 35.91 0.94 -46.85
CA SER A 14 34.63 0.27 -47.17
C SER A 14 34.31 -0.96 -46.33
N THR A 15 33.24 -1.02 -45.53
CA THR A 15 31.98 -0.26 -45.45
C THR A 15 31.35 -0.54 -44.07
N ASN A 16 31.13 0.46 -43.19
CA ASN A 16 29.89 1.20 -42.96
C ASN A 16 28.55 0.42 -42.96
N GLY A 17 27.78 0.58 -41.86
CA GLY A 17 26.32 0.42 -41.81
C GLY A 17 25.84 -0.41 -40.60
N LEU A 18 25.80 0.12 -39.37
CA LEU A 18 24.61 0.73 -38.73
C LEU A 18 23.31 -0.08 -38.86
N THR A 19 22.81 -0.65 -37.75
CA THR A 19 21.47 -0.36 -37.18
C THR A 19 21.30 -1.00 -35.80
N ALA A 20 20.55 -0.28 -34.96
CA ALA A 20 20.22 -0.56 -33.57
C ALA A 20 19.42 -1.86 -33.34
N ASP A 21 19.52 -2.43 -32.13
CA ASP A 21 18.37 -2.73 -31.25
C ASP A 21 18.82 -3.43 -29.95
N LYS A 22 18.68 -2.76 -28.79
CA LYS A 22 17.68 -3.01 -27.73
C LYS A 22 17.79 -4.40 -27.10
N ALA A 23 18.55 -4.53 -26.01
CA ALA A 23 18.14 -4.32 -24.61
C ALA A 23 17.23 -5.44 -24.07
N ASP A 24 17.84 -6.37 -23.34
CA ASP A 24 17.15 -7.36 -22.51
C ASP A 24 16.64 -6.67 -21.22
N PRO A 25 15.34 -6.71 -20.88
CA PRO A 25 14.89 -6.35 -19.55
C PRO A 25 14.89 -7.58 -18.65
N THR A 26 16.06 -7.93 -18.12
CA THR A 26 16.16 -8.66 -16.85
C THR A 26 15.94 -7.67 -15.71
N TRP A 27 15.02 -7.98 -14.80
CA TRP A 27 14.79 -7.19 -13.58
C TRP A 27 16.01 -7.27 -12.65
N VAL A 28 16.96 -6.40 -12.92
CA VAL A 28 18.02 -5.98 -12.00
C VAL A 28 17.54 -4.66 -11.42
N ASN A 29 17.40 -4.58 -10.10
CA ASN A 29 17.28 -3.29 -9.43
C ASN A 29 18.60 -2.53 -9.64
N ARG A 30 18.67 -1.74 -10.71
CA ARG A 30 19.73 -0.76 -10.88
C ARG A 30 19.42 0.36 -9.91
N CYS A 31 19.95 0.24 -8.70
CA CYS A 31 20.31 1.41 -7.92
C CYS A 31 21.19 2.25 -8.85
N SER A 32 20.66 3.36 -9.36
CA SER A 32 21.37 4.25 -10.26
C SER A 32 22.54 4.87 -9.51
N GLN A 33 23.71 4.25 -9.62
CA GLN A 33 24.99 4.93 -9.48
C GLN A 33 25.23 5.72 -10.77
N ASP A 34 24.63 6.90 -10.83
CA ASP A 34 25.21 8.05 -11.53
C ASP A 34 25.24 9.19 -10.50
N LEU A 35 26.32 9.17 -9.70
CA LEU A 35 26.88 10.41 -9.18
C LEU A 35 27.30 11.24 -10.39
N GLU A 36 26.70 12.40 -10.57
CA GLU A 36 27.40 13.69 -10.73
C GLU A 36 26.42 14.77 -11.22
N CYS A 37 25.81 15.49 -10.27
CA CYS A 37 26.07 16.92 -10.17
C CYS A 37 25.73 17.39 -8.75
N LEU A 38 26.76 17.88 -8.06
CA LEU A 38 26.71 18.49 -6.74
C LEU A 38 25.79 19.71 -6.80
N ASP A 39 24.66 19.61 -6.14
CA ASP A 39 24.12 20.59 -5.20
C ASP A 39 22.96 19.90 -4.46
N LEU A 40 22.49 20.50 -3.36
CA LEU A 40 21.37 20.10 -2.51
C LEU A 40 21.75 19.32 -1.23
N GLU A 41 22.17 20.06 -0.21
CA GLU A 41 21.90 19.76 1.21
C GLU A 41 20.38 19.73 1.53
N GLU A 42 19.51 19.33 0.58
CA GLU A 42 18.06 19.47 0.67
C GLU A 42 17.40 18.25 1.33
N GLU A 43 16.89 18.49 2.55
CA GLU A 43 15.60 18.03 3.07
C GLU A 43 15.09 16.62 2.66
N GLN A 44 15.92 15.59 2.74
CA GLN A 44 15.46 14.21 2.49
C GLN A 44 14.68 13.63 3.69
N PRO A 45 13.59 12.88 3.46
CA PRO A 45 12.89 12.16 4.53
C PRO A 45 13.76 11.02 5.09
N LEU A 46 13.62 10.72 6.39
CA LEU A 46 14.32 9.59 7.02
C LEU A 46 13.79 8.23 6.56
N ALA A 47 12.53 8.19 6.12
CA ALA A 47 11.87 6.97 5.66
C ALA A 47 10.89 7.31 4.53
N GLN A 48 10.67 6.34 3.64
CA GLN A 48 9.73 6.46 2.52
C GLN A 48 8.81 5.24 2.46
N LEU A 49 7.55 5.49 2.14
CA LEU A 49 6.58 4.45 1.82
C LEU A 49 6.79 3.96 0.39
N SER A 50 6.51 2.68 0.14
CA SER A 50 6.34 2.20 -1.24
C SER A 50 5.08 2.81 -1.87
N SER A 51 4.99 2.86 -3.21
CA SER A 51 3.81 3.39 -3.91
C SER A 51 2.50 2.78 -3.40
N ILE A 52 2.45 1.45 -3.27
CA ILE A 52 1.27 0.73 -2.77
C ILE A 52 0.93 1.11 -1.32
N GLN A 53 1.93 1.37 -0.47
CA GLN A 53 1.68 1.83 0.90
C GLN A 53 1.16 3.26 0.91
N THR A 54 1.73 4.15 0.08
CA THR A 54 1.25 5.51 -0.11
C THR A 54 -0.22 5.51 -0.51
N ASP A 55 -0.59 4.73 -1.54
CA ASP A 55 -1.99 4.64 -2.01
C ASP A 55 -2.95 4.20 -0.89
N LYS A 56 -2.57 3.19 -0.10
CA LYS A 56 -3.39 2.71 1.03
C LYS A 56 -3.54 3.75 2.14
N MET A 57 -2.46 4.46 2.49
CA MET A 57 -2.49 5.49 3.51
C MET A 57 -3.24 6.73 3.04
N THR A 58 -3.17 7.07 1.75
CA THR A 58 -4.00 8.10 1.13
C THR A 58 -5.47 7.72 1.15
N LEU A 59 -5.83 6.49 0.79
CA LEU A 59 -7.23 6.03 0.91
C LEU A 59 -7.73 6.04 2.35
N PHE A 60 -6.87 5.69 3.32
CA PHE A 60 -7.22 5.78 4.73
C PHE A 60 -7.45 7.24 5.16
N PHE A 61 -6.66 8.17 4.65
CA PHE A 61 -6.86 9.60 4.87
C PHE A 61 -8.19 10.07 4.26
N THR A 62 -8.36 9.91 2.95
CA THR A 62 -9.43 10.59 2.18
C THR A 62 -10.81 9.93 2.30
N GLU A 63 -10.88 8.61 2.51
CA GLU A 63 -12.17 7.90 2.52
C GLU A 63 -12.69 7.62 3.93
N LEU A 64 -11.80 7.56 4.91
CA LEU A 64 -12.11 7.05 6.24
C LEU A 64 -12.06 8.13 7.32
N LEU A 65 -11.19 9.12 7.18
CA LEU A 65 -10.97 10.16 8.18
C LEU A 65 -11.48 11.53 7.69
N ASP A 66 -11.00 12.00 6.54
CA ASP A 66 -11.38 13.30 5.94
C ASP A 66 -12.76 13.22 5.24
N HIS A 67 -13.82 13.25 6.04
CA HIS A 67 -15.20 13.15 5.54
C HIS A 67 -15.76 14.49 5.05
N ASP A 68 -15.28 15.62 5.56
CA ASP A 68 -15.69 16.96 5.12
C ASP A 68 -14.88 17.48 3.92
N ARG A 69 -13.82 16.76 3.52
CA ARG A 69 -13.01 17.01 2.33
C ARG A 69 -12.30 18.35 2.40
N ASP A 70 -11.77 18.67 3.56
CA ASP A 70 -10.98 19.87 3.79
C ASP A 70 -9.46 19.64 3.59
N ASP A 71 -9.09 18.42 3.16
CA ASP A 71 -7.73 17.95 2.90
C ASP A 71 -6.82 17.97 4.15
N VAL A 72 -7.41 18.06 5.35
CA VAL A 72 -6.73 17.92 6.64
C VAL A 72 -7.46 16.92 7.54
N ILE A 73 -6.78 16.43 8.56
CA ILE A 73 -7.39 15.63 9.63
C ILE A 73 -7.12 16.33 10.95
N CYS A 74 -8.15 16.44 11.77
CA CYS A 74 -8.10 16.96 13.13
C CYS A 74 -8.71 15.95 14.13
N ASP A 75 -8.72 16.33 15.41
CA ASP A 75 -9.28 15.50 16.49
C ASP A 75 -10.75 15.12 16.23
N GLN A 76 -11.53 16.02 15.64
CA GLN A 76 -12.96 15.81 15.35
C GLN A 76 -13.17 14.70 14.30
N ASP A 77 -12.26 14.54 13.35
CA ASP A 77 -12.35 13.50 12.33
C ASP A 77 -12.15 12.11 12.93
N PHE A 78 -11.22 12.01 13.90
CA PHE A 78 -11.07 10.80 14.70
C PHE A 78 -12.29 10.55 15.57
N ASP A 79 -12.86 11.57 16.21
CA ASP A 79 -14.11 11.42 16.97
C ASP A 79 -15.23 10.86 16.09
N ASN A 80 -15.44 11.45 14.91
CA ASN A 80 -16.45 11.01 13.95
C ASN A 80 -16.22 9.57 13.49
N PHE A 81 -14.98 9.22 13.14
CA PHE A 81 -14.64 7.88 12.68
C PHE A 81 -14.87 6.82 13.77
N PHE A 82 -14.37 7.04 14.98
CA PHE A 82 -14.51 6.07 16.07
C PHE A 82 -15.95 6.00 16.61
N GLU A 83 -16.70 7.11 16.63
CA GLU A 83 -18.13 7.10 16.93
C GLU A 83 -18.91 6.28 15.90
N LYS A 84 -18.59 6.42 14.62
CA LYS A 84 -19.19 5.62 13.54
C LYS A 84 -18.91 4.12 13.69
N LEU A 85 -17.70 3.74 14.12
CA LEU A 85 -17.37 2.34 14.44
C LEU A 85 -18.20 1.81 15.60
N ALA A 86 -18.26 2.55 16.72
CA ALA A 86 -19.03 2.15 17.89
C ALA A 86 -20.53 2.05 17.58
N HIS A 87 -21.08 3.01 16.83
CA HIS A 87 -22.47 2.99 16.40
C HIS A 87 -22.75 1.81 15.46
N PHE A 88 -21.84 1.51 14.52
CA PHE A 88 -22.01 0.34 13.65
C PHE A 88 -22.00 -0.98 14.43
N ALA A 89 -21.19 -1.08 15.48
CA ALA A 89 -21.06 -2.27 16.32
C ALA A 89 -22.07 -2.34 17.48
N ASP A 90 -22.97 -1.35 17.60
CA ASP A 90 -23.90 -1.18 18.72
C ASP A 90 -23.23 -1.18 20.11
N TRP A 91 -22.02 -0.63 20.20
CA TRP A 91 -21.28 -0.58 21.46
C TRP A 91 -21.82 0.51 22.38
N SER A 92 -22.14 0.12 23.62
CA SER A 92 -22.51 1.09 24.66
C SER A 92 -21.28 1.83 25.18
N THR A 93 -21.46 3.05 25.66
CA THR A 93 -20.39 3.85 26.29
C THR A 93 -19.81 3.21 27.56
N ASN A 94 -20.51 2.23 28.14
CA ASN A 94 -20.06 1.48 29.30
C ASN A 94 -19.38 0.15 28.95
N SER A 95 -19.34 -0.23 27.67
CA SER A 95 -18.73 -1.48 27.22
C SER A 95 -17.20 -1.44 27.31
N SER A 96 -16.57 -2.59 27.46
CA SER A 96 -15.11 -2.68 27.50
C SER A 96 -14.48 -2.32 26.15
N GLU A 97 -15.16 -2.68 25.08
CA GLU A 97 -14.81 -2.46 23.68
C GLU A 97 -14.77 -0.97 23.36
N PHE A 98 -15.78 -0.23 23.83
CA PHE A 98 -15.82 1.23 23.68
C PHE A 98 -14.66 1.92 24.41
N HIS A 99 -14.34 1.51 25.64
CA HIS A 99 -13.21 2.09 26.38
C HIS A 99 -11.86 1.77 25.71
N ILE A 100 -11.64 0.54 25.26
CA ILE A 100 -10.43 0.17 24.50
C ILE A 100 -10.32 1.02 23.23
N MET A 101 -11.45 1.26 22.55
CA MET A 101 -11.49 2.11 21.37
C MET A 101 -11.10 3.56 21.67
N LEU A 102 -11.56 4.12 22.79
CA LEU A 102 -11.15 5.47 23.22
C LEU A 102 -9.65 5.57 23.53
N GLU A 103 -9.08 4.54 24.15
CA GLU A 103 -7.63 4.45 24.38
C GLU A 103 -6.87 4.43 23.05
N VAL A 104 -7.30 3.62 22.09
CA VAL A 104 -6.71 3.58 20.74
C VAL A 104 -6.82 4.93 20.04
N LYS A 105 -7.99 5.59 20.09
CA LYS A 105 -8.19 6.93 19.53
C LYS A 105 -7.20 7.93 20.09
N ARG A 106 -7.02 7.95 21.42
CA ARG A 106 -6.07 8.87 22.08
C ARG A 106 -4.64 8.66 21.57
N GLU A 107 -4.21 7.40 21.42
CA GLU A 107 -2.88 7.09 20.89
C GLU A 107 -2.74 7.50 19.40
N PHE A 108 -3.81 7.38 18.60
CA PHE A 108 -3.83 7.88 17.22
C PHE A 108 -3.65 9.40 17.16
N ILE A 109 -4.38 10.15 17.99
CA ILE A 109 -4.25 11.61 18.09
C ILE A 109 -2.82 11.98 18.52
N GLU A 110 -2.27 11.31 19.54
CA GLU A 110 -0.91 11.56 20.01
C GLU A 110 0.15 11.34 18.91
N HIS A 111 -0.01 10.30 18.08
CA HIS A 111 0.98 9.98 17.05
C HIS A 111 0.81 10.77 15.75
N PHE A 112 -0.43 11.00 15.32
CA PHE A 112 -0.73 11.55 14.00
C PHE A 112 -1.09 13.03 13.98
N ILE A 113 -1.63 13.55 15.09
CA ILE A 113 -2.06 14.94 15.20
C ILE A 113 -1.09 15.77 16.03
N ASN A 114 -0.68 15.26 17.20
CA ASN A 114 0.19 16.01 18.08
C ASN A 114 1.60 16.21 17.47
N PRO A 115 2.36 17.22 17.96
CA PRO A 115 3.68 17.51 17.45
C PRO A 115 4.59 16.27 17.49
N LEU A 116 5.39 16.10 16.44
CA LEU A 116 6.38 15.02 16.40
C LEU A 116 7.35 15.12 17.61
N PRO A 117 7.86 13.97 18.10
CA PRO A 117 8.99 13.97 19.03
C PRO A 117 10.15 14.85 18.54
N THR A 118 10.82 15.56 19.45
CA THR A 118 11.90 16.52 19.16
C THR A 118 13.01 15.93 18.28
N LYS A 119 13.28 14.62 18.40
CA LYS A 119 14.25 13.90 17.56
C LYS A 119 13.96 13.97 16.06
N TRP A 120 12.70 14.18 15.67
CA TRP A 120 12.28 14.28 14.28
C TRP A 120 11.73 15.66 13.93
N ALA A 121 11.08 16.35 14.87
CA ALA A 121 10.44 17.64 14.63
C ALA A 121 11.41 18.74 14.15
N GLU A 122 12.67 18.69 14.58
CA GLU A 122 13.70 19.68 14.20
C GLU A 122 14.34 19.42 12.83
N LEU A 123 14.05 18.27 12.20
CA LEU A 123 14.60 17.95 10.89
C LEU A 123 13.88 18.76 9.80
N PRO A 124 14.60 19.38 8.85
CA PRO A 124 14.02 20.31 7.87
C PRO A 124 12.78 19.76 7.15
N TYR A 125 12.86 18.54 6.61
CA TYR A 125 11.76 17.87 5.94
C TYR A 125 10.51 17.76 6.82
N TYR A 126 10.66 17.25 8.05
CA TYR A 126 9.52 17.03 8.96
C TYR A 126 8.96 18.32 9.53
N LYS A 127 9.81 19.33 9.75
CA LYS A 127 9.34 20.67 10.10
C LYS A 127 8.46 21.26 8.99
N ARG A 128 8.84 21.05 7.73
CA ARG A 128 8.11 21.53 6.56
C ARG A 128 6.77 20.82 6.35
N VAL A 129 6.69 19.50 6.58
CA VAL A 129 5.47 18.70 6.27
C VAL A 129 4.60 18.36 7.48
N CYS A 130 5.14 18.41 8.70
CA CYS A 130 4.41 18.13 9.94
C CYS A 130 4.40 19.32 10.92
N GLY A 131 5.13 20.38 10.64
CA GLY A 131 5.22 21.56 11.51
C GLY A 131 4.16 22.62 11.22
N PRO A 132 4.20 23.75 11.96
CA PRO A 132 3.23 24.84 11.82
C PRO A 132 3.17 25.45 10.42
N GLU A 133 4.28 25.41 9.69
CA GLU A 133 4.42 25.93 8.32
C GLU A 133 3.74 25.04 7.27
N ALA A 134 3.49 23.76 7.59
CA ALA A 134 2.88 22.77 6.71
C ALA A 134 1.35 22.91 6.58
N GLY A 135 0.74 23.91 7.22
CA GLY A 135 -0.68 23.90 7.54
C GLY A 135 -1.02 23.02 8.76
N GLY A 136 -0.03 22.33 9.33
CA GLY A 136 -0.11 21.58 10.58
C GLY A 136 -0.13 22.51 11.80
N MET A 137 -1.20 23.29 11.98
CA MET A 137 -1.47 23.87 13.30
C MET A 137 -1.60 22.74 14.33
N ALA A 138 -1.28 23.04 15.60
CA ALA A 138 -1.53 22.11 16.69
C ALA A 138 -2.98 21.62 16.62
N GLY A 139 -3.17 20.29 16.60
CA GLY A 139 -4.49 19.68 16.43
C GLY A 139 -4.87 19.33 14.99
N ARG A 140 -3.96 19.44 14.00
CA ARG A 140 -4.25 19.11 12.59
C ARG A 140 -3.06 18.49 11.86
N THR A 141 -3.33 17.64 10.86
CA THR A 141 -2.31 17.07 9.96
C THR A 141 -2.78 17.06 8.52
N THR A 142 -1.90 17.42 7.58
CA THR A 142 -2.15 17.32 6.13
C THR A 142 -1.87 15.90 5.62
N LEU A 143 -2.26 15.60 4.38
CA LEU A 143 -1.91 14.33 3.74
C LEU A 143 -0.39 14.08 3.69
N GLU A 144 0.42 15.11 3.41
CA GLU A 144 1.88 14.96 3.40
C GLU A 144 2.44 14.62 4.78
N GLY A 145 1.98 15.32 5.82
CA GLY A 145 2.36 15.05 7.20
C GLY A 145 1.93 13.66 7.66
N TRP A 146 0.72 13.24 7.29
CA TRP A 146 0.19 11.90 7.52
C TRP A 146 1.07 10.81 6.90
N LEU A 147 1.41 10.95 5.62
CA LEU A 147 2.27 10.00 4.90
C LEU A 147 3.67 9.95 5.50
N ALA A 148 4.25 11.10 5.88
CA ALA A 148 5.56 11.17 6.53
C ALA A 148 5.59 10.44 7.88
N ARG A 149 4.52 10.56 8.69
CA ARG A 149 4.38 9.87 9.99
C ARG A 149 4.23 8.36 9.81
N TRP A 150 3.43 7.92 8.84
CA TRP A 150 3.35 6.49 8.50
C TRP A 150 4.68 5.93 8.00
N ALA A 151 5.43 6.70 7.20
CA ALA A 151 6.75 6.29 6.73
C ALA A 151 7.71 6.03 7.89
N LEU A 152 7.77 6.93 8.87
CA LEU A 152 8.55 6.74 10.10
C LEU A 152 8.10 5.49 10.84
N GLN A 153 6.79 5.36 11.09
CA GLN A 153 6.22 4.26 11.87
C GLN A 153 6.47 2.88 11.24
N LEU A 154 6.37 2.77 9.91
CA LEU A 154 6.48 1.50 9.19
C LEU A 154 7.92 1.15 8.79
N SER A 155 8.88 2.06 8.99
CA SER A 155 10.28 1.81 8.66
C SER A 155 10.95 0.77 9.56
N GLU A 156 10.53 0.70 10.82
CA GLU A 156 11.13 -0.17 11.83
C GLU A 156 10.39 -1.52 11.95
N MET A 157 9.10 -1.55 11.63
CA MET A 157 8.20 -2.65 11.94
C MET A 157 8.20 -3.74 10.86
N LYS A 158 8.36 -5.00 11.28
CA LYS A 158 8.45 -6.15 10.36
C LYS A 158 7.38 -7.22 10.58
N ARG A 159 6.82 -7.29 11.79
CA ARG A 159 5.79 -8.28 12.16
C ARG A 159 4.64 -7.59 12.88
N PHE A 160 3.47 -8.21 12.85
CA PHE A 160 2.30 -7.71 13.57
C PHE A 160 2.57 -7.48 15.06
N VAL A 161 3.30 -8.40 15.70
CA VAL A 161 3.66 -8.31 17.13
C VAL A 161 4.62 -7.18 17.46
N ASP A 162 5.32 -6.63 16.45
CA ASP A 162 6.23 -5.50 16.62
C ASP A 162 5.46 -4.15 16.58
N LEU A 163 4.22 -4.14 16.09
CA LEU A 163 3.41 -2.93 16.02
C LEU A 163 3.15 -2.33 17.41
N PRO A 164 3.05 -1.01 17.55
CA PRO A 164 2.52 -0.38 18.75
C PRO A 164 1.18 -0.99 19.14
N LEU A 165 0.93 -1.08 20.46
CA LEU A 165 -0.28 -1.70 20.98
C LEU A 165 -1.55 -1.10 20.37
N TYR A 166 -1.60 0.21 20.15
CA TYR A 166 -2.77 0.86 19.57
C TYR A 166 -3.11 0.35 18.15
N LEU A 167 -2.12 -0.02 17.33
CA LEU A 167 -2.36 -0.61 16.00
C LEU A 167 -2.78 -2.07 16.08
N GLN A 168 -2.24 -2.82 17.04
CA GLN A 168 -2.69 -4.19 17.30
C GLN A 168 -4.15 -4.20 17.76
N TYR A 169 -4.51 -3.27 18.66
CA TYR A 169 -5.88 -3.10 19.12
C TYR A 169 -6.79 -2.51 18.04
N LEU A 170 -6.32 -1.63 17.15
CA LEU A 170 -7.10 -1.20 16.00
C LEU A 170 -7.53 -2.40 15.15
N CYS A 171 -6.60 -3.31 14.83
CA CYS A 171 -6.93 -4.54 14.09
C CYS A 171 -8.02 -5.35 14.81
N LYS A 172 -7.91 -5.49 16.14
CA LYS A 172 -8.89 -6.20 16.96
C LYS A 172 -10.26 -5.50 17.00
N ILE A 173 -10.27 -4.18 17.15
CA ILE A 173 -11.47 -3.35 17.14
C ILE A 173 -12.19 -3.52 15.80
N VAL A 174 -11.48 -3.32 14.68
CA VAL A 174 -12.10 -3.44 13.35
C VAL A 174 -12.68 -4.83 13.14
N PHE A 175 -11.97 -5.89 13.56
CA PHE A 175 -12.52 -7.25 13.49
C PHE A 175 -13.85 -7.38 14.25
N HIS A 176 -13.91 -6.96 15.51
CA HIS A 176 -15.13 -7.05 16.33
C HIS A 176 -16.24 -6.13 15.85
N VAL A 177 -15.90 -4.98 15.26
CA VAL A 177 -16.88 -4.08 14.64
C VAL A 177 -17.57 -4.79 13.46
N ILE A 178 -16.82 -5.54 12.65
CA ILE A 178 -17.37 -6.27 11.51
C ILE A 178 -18.11 -7.54 11.99
N ASP A 179 -17.54 -8.30 12.92
CA ASP A 179 -18.15 -9.47 13.58
C ASP A 179 -19.11 -9.05 14.72
N ARG A 180 -20.10 -8.22 14.38
CA ARG A 180 -21.06 -7.69 15.35
C ARG A 180 -21.89 -8.76 16.08
N GLU A 181 -22.05 -9.92 15.44
CA GLU A 181 -22.79 -11.06 15.99
C GLU A 181 -21.92 -11.92 16.93
N ASN A 182 -20.63 -11.60 17.07
CA ASN A 182 -19.64 -12.34 17.86
C ASN A 182 -19.59 -13.83 17.49
N MET A 183 -19.66 -14.13 16.20
CA MET A 183 -19.61 -15.49 15.68
C MET A 183 -18.18 -16.04 15.61
N GLY A 184 -17.18 -15.17 15.77
CA GLY A 184 -15.76 -15.49 15.64
C GLY A 184 -15.29 -15.52 14.19
N GLU A 185 -16.14 -15.16 13.23
CA GLU A 185 -15.85 -15.13 11.79
C GLU A 185 -16.55 -13.95 11.11
N ILE A 186 -15.84 -13.28 10.20
CA ILE A 186 -16.43 -12.26 9.34
C ILE A 186 -17.05 -12.95 8.13
N ARG A 187 -18.37 -12.86 7.99
CA ARG A 187 -19.09 -13.35 6.80
C ARG A 187 -19.21 -12.29 5.72
N LYS A 188 -19.37 -12.71 4.47
CA LYS A 188 -19.54 -11.82 3.31
C LYS A 188 -20.61 -10.73 3.52
N PRO A 189 -21.82 -11.03 4.05
CA PRO A 189 -22.82 -9.99 4.31
C PRO A 189 -22.40 -8.98 5.39
N ALA A 190 -21.67 -9.42 6.43
CA ALA A 190 -21.17 -8.54 7.48
C ALA A 190 -20.11 -7.58 6.94
N LEU A 191 -19.19 -8.09 6.10
CA LEU A 191 -18.21 -7.28 5.39
C LEU A 191 -18.88 -6.26 4.45
N ALA A 192 -19.91 -6.67 3.70
CA ALA A 192 -20.67 -5.79 2.83
C ALA A 192 -21.37 -4.67 3.60
N ALA A 193 -21.95 -4.99 4.77
CA ALA A 193 -22.57 -4.02 5.66
C ALA A 193 -21.53 -3.01 6.19
N PHE A 194 -20.33 -3.47 6.54
CA PHE A 194 -19.23 -2.59 6.97
C PHE A 194 -18.82 -1.62 5.85
N TYR A 195 -18.59 -2.10 4.64
CA TYR A 195 -18.29 -1.23 3.49
C TYR A 195 -19.39 -0.21 3.19
N ARG A 196 -20.65 -0.60 3.36
CA ARG A 196 -21.78 0.31 3.13
C ARG A 196 -21.88 1.39 4.19
N SER A 197 -21.87 1.00 5.45
CA SER A 197 -22.23 1.88 6.56
C SER A 197 -21.05 2.65 7.12
N VAL A 198 -19.88 2.01 7.23
CA VAL A 198 -18.68 2.63 7.79
C VAL A 198 -17.85 3.31 6.70
N ILE A 199 -17.59 2.62 5.59
CA ILE A 199 -16.79 3.20 4.49
C ILE A 199 -17.63 4.13 3.60
N GLY A 200 -18.95 3.90 3.51
CA GLY A 200 -19.84 4.75 2.72
C GLY A 200 -19.89 4.39 1.24
N LEU A 201 -19.52 3.15 0.86
CA LEU A 201 -19.58 2.71 -0.53
C LEU A 201 -21.03 2.57 -1.01
N SER A 202 -21.27 2.95 -2.27
CA SER A 202 -22.58 2.76 -2.91
C SER A 202 -22.92 1.27 -3.07
N ALA A 203 -24.22 0.94 -3.08
CA ALA A 203 -24.67 -0.45 -3.26
C ALA A 203 -24.10 -1.09 -4.54
N LYS A 204 -24.09 -0.33 -5.65
CA LYS A 204 -23.50 -0.77 -6.92
C LYS A 204 -22.02 -1.12 -6.76
N ARG A 205 -21.24 -0.28 -6.08
CA ARG A 205 -19.81 -0.55 -5.88
C ARG A 205 -19.59 -1.79 -5.02
N ILE A 206 -20.43 -2.01 -4.01
CA ILE A 206 -20.36 -3.20 -3.16
C ILE A 206 -20.62 -4.46 -3.99
N GLU A 207 -21.68 -4.46 -4.80
CA GLU A 207 -22.00 -5.60 -5.69
C GLU A 207 -20.84 -5.94 -6.63
N GLU A 208 -20.12 -4.93 -7.14
CA GLU A 208 -18.96 -5.14 -8.00
C GLU A 208 -17.76 -5.80 -7.30
N ILE A 209 -17.50 -5.45 -6.04
CA ILE A 209 -16.22 -5.81 -5.38
C ILE A 209 -16.35 -6.90 -4.32
N ILE A 210 -17.53 -7.11 -3.74
CA ILE A 210 -17.66 -7.88 -2.49
C ILE A 210 -17.27 -9.35 -2.66
N ASP A 211 -17.60 -9.97 -3.80
CA ASP A 211 -17.15 -11.33 -4.13
C ASP A 211 -15.64 -11.41 -4.17
N THR A 212 -15.01 -10.52 -4.94
CA THR A 212 -13.55 -10.49 -5.07
C THR A 212 -12.88 -10.20 -3.72
N ALA A 213 -13.38 -9.24 -2.96
CA ALA A 213 -12.84 -8.88 -1.65
C ALA A 213 -12.88 -10.07 -0.69
N TYR A 214 -14.03 -10.73 -0.58
CA TYR A 214 -14.22 -11.85 0.32
C TYR A 214 -13.41 -13.07 -0.11
N ASP A 215 -13.40 -13.40 -1.40
CA ASP A 215 -12.62 -14.52 -1.94
C ASP A 215 -11.11 -14.31 -1.75
N ARG A 216 -10.62 -13.07 -1.90
CA ARG A 216 -9.20 -12.76 -1.68
C ARG A 216 -8.81 -12.90 -0.21
N MET A 217 -9.65 -12.46 0.72
CA MET A 217 -9.37 -12.58 2.15
C MET A 217 -9.52 -14.02 2.68
N THR A 218 -10.37 -14.83 2.04
CA THR A 218 -10.61 -16.24 2.42
C THR A 218 -9.85 -17.26 1.57
N SER A 219 -9.05 -16.80 0.61
CA SER A 219 -8.40 -17.68 -0.39
C SER A 219 -9.40 -18.60 -1.11
N ASN A 220 -10.46 -18.02 -1.68
CA ASN A 220 -11.59 -18.71 -2.30
C ASN A 220 -12.27 -19.70 -1.35
N SER A 221 -12.61 -19.25 -0.14
CA SER A 221 -13.21 -20.06 0.93
C SER A 221 -12.35 -21.23 1.45
N TYR A 222 -11.04 -21.27 1.15
CA TYR A 222 -10.13 -22.23 1.75
C TYR A 222 -9.88 -21.94 3.24
N LEU A 223 -9.96 -20.66 3.62
CA LEU A 223 -9.83 -20.17 4.99
C LEU A 223 -11.15 -19.53 5.43
N ILE A 224 -11.48 -19.69 6.72
CA ILE A 224 -12.49 -18.84 7.35
C ILE A 224 -11.87 -17.48 7.67
N LEU A 225 -12.64 -16.40 7.58
CA LEU A 225 -12.16 -15.06 7.94
C LEU A 225 -12.32 -14.83 9.45
N ASP A 226 -11.62 -15.64 10.23
CA ASP A 226 -11.49 -15.50 11.68
C ASP A 226 -10.49 -14.40 12.07
N TYR A 227 -10.31 -14.15 13.36
CA TYR A 227 -9.40 -13.10 13.82
C TYR A 227 -7.95 -13.34 13.36
N GLY A 228 -7.47 -14.60 13.34
CA GLY A 228 -6.11 -14.92 12.91
C GLY A 228 -5.89 -14.59 11.43
N THR A 229 -6.82 -15.00 10.57
CA THR A 229 -6.80 -14.70 9.13
C THR A 229 -6.95 -13.20 8.89
N PHE A 230 -7.80 -12.53 9.66
CA PHE A 230 -7.97 -11.09 9.61
C PHE A 230 -6.69 -10.33 9.99
N VAL A 231 -5.96 -10.78 11.02
CA VAL A 231 -4.65 -10.21 11.39
C VAL A 231 -3.65 -10.32 10.23
N HIS A 232 -3.62 -11.44 9.50
CA HIS A 232 -2.78 -11.56 8.31
C HIS A 232 -3.18 -10.57 7.22
N CYS A 233 -4.48 -10.42 6.97
CA CYS A 233 -4.99 -9.42 6.02
C CYS A 233 -4.61 -8.00 6.46
N PHE A 234 -4.83 -7.63 7.72
CA PHE A 234 -4.52 -6.31 8.26
C PHE A 234 -3.01 -6.03 8.23
N THR A 235 -2.18 -7.00 8.56
CA THR A 235 -0.72 -6.87 8.47
C THR A 235 -0.28 -6.64 7.02
N ASN A 236 -0.87 -7.37 6.07
CA ASN A 236 -0.63 -7.17 4.65
C ASN A 236 -1.12 -5.80 4.16
N TRP A 237 -2.26 -5.33 4.66
CA TRP A 237 -2.77 -3.99 4.40
C TRP A 237 -1.78 -2.92 4.88
N LEU A 238 -1.24 -3.06 6.07
CA LEU A 238 -0.36 -2.05 6.65
C LEU A 238 1.06 -2.09 6.05
N MET A 239 1.66 -3.28 5.98
CA MET A 239 3.09 -3.45 5.65
C MET A 239 3.35 -3.94 4.22
N GLY A 240 2.33 -4.45 3.53
CA GLY A 240 2.48 -5.02 2.20
C GLY A 240 2.92 -3.96 1.18
N LYS A 241 4.03 -4.22 0.48
CA LYS A 241 4.60 -3.33 -0.54
C LYS A 241 4.20 -3.69 -1.97
N ASN A 242 3.62 -4.88 -2.15
CA ASN A 242 3.23 -5.41 -3.44
C ASN A 242 1.72 -5.27 -3.67
N PRO A 243 1.29 -5.07 -4.93
CA PRO A 243 -0.13 -5.04 -5.27
C PRO A 243 -0.78 -6.43 -5.09
N ASN A 244 -2.11 -6.46 -5.08
CA ASN A 244 -2.96 -7.66 -5.13
C ASN A 244 -2.89 -8.58 -3.90
N GLY A 245 -2.36 -8.11 -2.78
CA GLY A 245 -2.40 -8.82 -1.50
C GLY A 245 -3.81 -8.85 -0.89
N PRO A 246 -4.13 -9.86 -0.05
CA PRO A 246 -5.45 -9.97 0.59
C PRO A 246 -5.79 -8.76 1.48
N GLY A 247 -4.76 -8.06 1.97
CA GLY A 247 -4.92 -6.87 2.80
C GLY A 247 -5.53 -5.67 2.09
N GLN A 248 -5.52 -5.62 0.76
CA GLN A 248 -6.12 -4.50 0.01
C GLN A 248 -7.61 -4.28 0.30
N TRP A 249 -8.28 -5.28 0.86
CA TRP A 249 -9.72 -5.27 1.11
C TRP A 249 -10.07 -5.03 2.59
N VAL A 250 -9.11 -4.87 3.50
CA VAL A 250 -9.41 -4.88 4.94
C VAL A 250 -10.18 -3.66 5.42
N LEU A 251 -9.82 -2.48 4.92
CA LEU A 251 -10.41 -1.20 5.33
C LEU A 251 -11.12 -0.53 4.16
N VAL A 252 -10.35 0.09 3.27
CA VAL A 252 -10.87 0.81 2.10
C VAL A 252 -10.47 0.05 0.84
N PRO A 253 -11.44 -0.54 0.11
CA PRO A 253 -11.18 -1.12 -1.19
C PRO A 253 -10.61 -0.09 -2.18
N PRO A 254 -9.68 -0.48 -3.08
CA PRO A 254 -9.20 0.41 -4.13
C PRO A 254 -10.34 0.96 -5.00
N LYS A 255 -10.23 2.23 -5.41
CA LYS A 255 -11.21 2.86 -6.31
C LYS A 255 -11.08 2.36 -7.74
N ASP A 256 -9.85 2.20 -8.21
CA ASP A 256 -9.55 1.78 -9.57
C ASP A 256 -9.72 0.26 -9.76
N ALA A 257 -9.79 -0.14 -11.03
CA ALA A 257 -9.74 -1.55 -11.39
C ALA A 257 -8.45 -2.17 -10.86
N LEU A 258 -8.53 -3.43 -10.40
CA LEU A 258 -7.36 -4.12 -9.88
C LEU A 258 -6.23 -4.10 -10.90
N PRO A 259 -5.00 -3.73 -10.51
CA PRO A 259 -3.88 -3.81 -11.42
C PRO A 259 -3.74 -5.26 -11.89
N GLN A 260 -3.62 -5.42 -13.21
CA GLN A 260 -3.43 -6.74 -13.82
C GLN A 260 -2.27 -7.44 -13.12
N PRO A 261 -2.40 -8.75 -12.82
CA PRO A 261 -1.31 -9.48 -12.19
C PRO A 261 -0.04 -9.29 -13.03
N PRO A 262 1.13 -9.10 -12.40
CA PRO A 262 2.38 -8.86 -13.12
C PRO A 262 2.73 -9.99 -14.10
N PHE A 263 2.17 -11.19 -13.86
CA PHE A 263 2.24 -12.34 -14.75
C PHE A 263 0.83 -12.88 -14.98
N PRO A 264 0.11 -12.39 -16.00
CA PRO A 264 -1.17 -12.99 -16.36
C PRO A 264 -0.93 -14.43 -16.84
N VAL A 265 -1.50 -15.40 -16.14
CA VAL A 265 -1.45 -16.80 -16.56
C VAL A 265 -2.45 -16.96 -17.69
N ASP A 266 -1.94 -17.19 -18.89
CA ASP A 266 -2.76 -17.43 -20.07
C ASP A 266 -3.16 -18.90 -20.16
N TYR A 267 -4.37 -19.22 -19.69
CA TYR A 267 -4.94 -20.56 -19.78
C TYR A 267 -5.47 -20.90 -21.18
N SER A 268 -5.42 -19.99 -22.17
CA SER A 268 -5.87 -20.29 -23.53
C SER A 268 -5.04 -21.43 -24.16
N ALA A 269 -3.78 -21.58 -23.73
CA ALA A 269 -2.91 -22.69 -24.12
C ALA A 269 -3.47 -24.06 -23.70
N LEU A 270 -4.21 -24.17 -22.59
CA LEU A 270 -4.80 -25.42 -22.13
C LEU A 270 -5.97 -25.89 -23.00
N ASN A 271 -6.65 -24.95 -23.68
CA ASN A 271 -7.76 -25.23 -24.59
C ASN A 271 -7.36 -25.13 -26.07
N THR A 272 -6.07 -24.97 -26.35
CA THR A 272 -5.56 -24.85 -27.72
C THR A 272 -5.49 -26.23 -28.37
N GLU A 273 -6.10 -26.37 -29.54
CA GLU A 273 -6.04 -27.61 -30.32
C GLU A 273 -4.58 -28.04 -30.55
N PRO A 274 -4.23 -29.34 -30.50
CA PRO A 274 -2.85 -29.81 -30.60
C PRO A 274 -2.08 -29.30 -31.82
N ALA A 275 -2.78 -29.01 -32.92
CA ALA A 275 -2.21 -28.47 -34.15
C ALA A 275 -1.76 -27.00 -34.06
N LYS A 276 -2.24 -26.26 -33.04
CA LYS A 276 -1.93 -24.84 -32.79
C LYS A 276 -0.94 -24.65 -31.64
N LEU A 277 -0.53 -25.75 -30.99
CA LEU A 277 0.53 -25.74 -29.99
C LEU A 277 1.88 -25.66 -30.72
N GLU A 278 2.58 -24.54 -30.56
CA GLU A 278 3.94 -24.42 -31.07
C GLU A 278 4.90 -25.23 -30.19
N PRO A 279 5.71 -26.14 -30.76
CA PRO A 279 6.74 -26.83 -30.00
C PRO A 279 7.78 -25.82 -29.51
N TYR A 280 8.11 -25.88 -28.22
CA TYR A 280 9.17 -25.06 -27.64
C TYR A 280 10.49 -25.31 -28.38
N ALA A 281 11.05 -24.25 -28.97
CA ALA A 281 12.35 -24.27 -29.63
C ALA A 281 13.25 -23.23 -28.94
N PRO A 282 14.31 -23.65 -28.23
CA PRO A 282 15.17 -22.75 -27.45
C PRO A 282 15.88 -21.70 -28.31
N ASP A 283 15.96 -21.93 -29.61
CA ASP A 283 16.69 -21.08 -30.57
C ASP A 283 15.80 -20.02 -31.23
N LYS A 284 14.49 -20.04 -30.96
CA LYS A 284 13.53 -19.09 -31.53
C LYS A 284 13.07 -18.11 -30.46
N LYS A 285 13.48 -16.84 -30.59
CA LYS A 285 12.90 -15.73 -29.82
C LYS A 285 11.42 -15.62 -30.19
N THR A 286 10.52 -15.93 -29.26
CA THR A 286 9.08 -15.70 -29.42
C THR A 286 8.68 -14.45 -28.65
N ASN A 287 7.74 -13.66 -29.17
CA ASN A 287 7.21 -12.46 -28.50
C ASN A 287 6.21 -12.79 -27.37
N ARG A 288 6.17 -14.04 -26.88
CA ARG A 288 5.23 -14.45 -25.83
C ARG A 288 5.87 -14.21 -24.45
N HIS A 289 5.18 -13.40 -23.65
CA HIS A 289 5.54 -13.10 -22.26
C HIS A 289 4.83 -14.01 -21.23
N SER A 290 4.14 -15.07 -21.69
CA SER A 290 3.40 -16.00 -20.82
C SER A 290 4.18 -17.29 -20.58
N VAL A 291 4.24 -17.71 -19.32
CA VAL A 291 4.77 -19.01 -18.90
C VAL A 291 3.65 -20.03 -18.98
N ILE A 292 3.85 -21.09 -19.75
CA ILE A 292 2.99 -22.27 -19.76
C ILE A 292 3.37 -23.10 -18.53
N VAL A 293 2.41 -23.41 -17.66
CA VAL A 293 2.57 -24.34 -16.53
C VAL A 293 1.97 -25.68 -16.92
#